data_AF-F0BIA3-F1
#
_entry.id   AF-F0BIA3-F1
#
_cell.length_a   1.000
_cell.length_b   1.000
_cell.length_c   1.000
_cell.angle_alpha   90.00
_cell.angle_beta   90.00
_cell.angle_gamma   90.00
#
_symmetry.space_group_name_H-M   'P 1'
#
loop_
_entity.id
_entity.type
_entity.pdbx_description
1 polymer ?
#
loop_
_entity_poly.entity_id
_entity_poly.type
_entity_poly.pdbx_seq_one_letter_code
_entity_poly.pdbx_strand_id
1 'polypeptide(L)'
;MKSASLPSLRVDPALREAAEAVLQEGETLSSFVEHSVRAQVQQRQQQEAFIARGLASRDSAKASDRYIDAKDVLAGLQFQLDKARKG
;
A
#
# COMPACT_ATOMS: atom_id res chain seq x y z
N MET A 1 27.26 11.97 -4.60
CA MET A 1 27.55 11.48 -3.23
C MET A 1 27.12 10.03 -3.13
N LYS A 2 27.93 9.13 -2.55
CA LYS A 2 27.58 7.71 -2.44
C LYS A 2 26.40 7.56 -1.48
N SER A 3 25.22 7.35 -2.04
CA SER A 3 24.00 6.99 -1.32
C SER A 3 24.17 5.66 -0.59
N ALA A 4 23.36 5.42 0.43
CA ALA A 4 23.25 4.10 1.06
C ALA A 4 22.94 3.04 -0.01
N SER A 5 23.55 1.86 0.10
CA SER A 5 23.32 0.74 -0.81
C SER A 5 22.57 -0.37 -0.09
N LEU A 6 21.72 -1.08 -0.84
CA LEU A 6 21.18 -2.35 -0.37
C LEU A 6 22.31 -3.39 -0.32
N PRO A 7 22.27 -4.33 0.64
CA PRO A 7 23.26 -5.40 0.70
C PRO A 7 23.21 -6.26 -0.57
N SER A 8 24.34 -6.90 -0.89
CA SER A 8 24.38 -7.88 -1.96
C SER A 8 23.49 -9.08 -1.62
N LEU A 9 22.49 -9.32 -2.46
CA LEU A 9 21.53 -10.41 -2.29
C LEU A 9 21.79 -11.50 -3.32
N ARG A 10 22.01 -12.74 -2.86
CA ARG A 10 21.96 -13.91 -3.73
C ARG A 10 20.49 -14.26 -3.95
N VAL A 11 20.11 -14.40 -5.21
CA VAL A 11 18.76 -14.78 -5.63
C VAL A 11 18.81 -16.07 -6.43
N ASP A 12 17.68 -16.75 -6.50
CA ASP A 12 17.47 -17.87 -7.41
C ASP A 12 17.69 -17.41 -8.88
N PRO A 13 18.44 -18.15 -9.71
CA PRO A 13 18.61 -17.82 -11.13
C PRO A 13 17.28 -17.61 -11.87
N ALA A 14 16.26 -18.42 -11.58
CA ALA A 14 14.95 -18.30 -12.22
C ALA A 14 14.25 -16.99 -11.86
N LEU A 15 14.41 -16.51 -10.61
CA LEU A 15 13.88 -15.20 -10.20
C LEU A 15 14.59 -14.06 -10.95
N ARG A 16 15.91 -14.19 -11.15
CA ARG A 16 16.67 -13.20 -11.89
C ARG A 16 16.21 -13.11 -13.34
N GLU A 17 16.09 -14.25 -14.02
CA GLU A 17 15.61 -14.31 -15.41
C GLU A 17 14.21 -13.71 -15.54
N ALA A 18 13.30 -14.04 -14.61
CA ALA A 18 11.96 -13.47 -14.60
C ALA A 18 11.97 -11.94 -14.41
N ALA A 19 12.86 -11.41 -13.56
CA ALA A 19 12.98 -9.98 -13.35
C ALA A 19 13.55 -9.25 -14.58
N GLU A 20 14.55 -9.84 -15.25
CA GLU A 20 15.13 -9.28 -16.47
C GLU A 20 14.12 -9.30 -17.64
N ALA A 21 13.26 -10.32 -17.72
CA ALA A 21 12.26 -10.47 -18.79
C ALA A 21 11.10 -9.45 -18.74
N VAL A 22 10.86 -8.81 -17.59
CA VAL A 22 9.75 -7.85 -17.41
C VAL A 22 10.19 -6.39 -17.43
N LEU A 23 11.48 -6.12 -17.65
CA LEU A 23 12.01 -4.76 -17.70
C LEU A 23 11.40 -3.96 -18.85
N GLN A 24 11.13 -2.68 -18.58
CA GLN A 24 10.70 -1.73 -19.61
C GLN A 24 11.88 -1.16 -20.39
N GLU A 25 11.61 -0.52 -21.54
CA GLU A 25 12.66 0.10 -22.35
C GLU A 25 13.41 1.17 -21.55
N GLY A 26 14.75 1.03 -21.49
CA GLY A 26 15.62 1.92 -20.72
C GLY A 26 15.68 1.63 -19.22
N GLU A 27 14.95 0.63 -18.72
CA GLU A 27 15.00 0.22 -17.31
C GLU A 27 16.16 -0.73 -17.03
N THR A 28 16.75 -0.62 -15.83
CA THR A 28 17.79 -1.54 -15.35
C THR A 28 17.26 -2.43 -14.24
N LEU A 29 17.86 -3.61 -14.04
CA LEU A 29 17.50 -4.47 -12.92
C LEU A 29 17.66 -3.76 -11.55
N SER A 30 18.68 -2.90 -11.42
CA SER A 30 18.90 -2.12 -10.18
C SER A 30 17.80 -1.09 -9.94
N SER A 31 17.36 -0.36 -10.96
CA SER A 31 16.26 0.61 -10.84
C SER A 31 14.92 -0.09 -10.57
N PHE A 32 14.68 -1.23 -11.20
CA PHE A 32 13.50 -2.06 -10.96
C PHE A 32 13.43 -2.56 -9.51
N VAL A 33 14.56 -3.06 -8.98
CA VAL A 33 14.65 -3.50 -7.57
C VAL A 33 14.48 -2.33 -6.60
N GLU A 34 15.10 -1.18 -6.87
CA GLU A 34 14.94 0.02 -6.04
C GLU A 34 13.47 0.45 -5.97
N HIS A 35 12.79 0.52 -7.12
CA HIS A 35 11.38 0.88 -7.19
C HIS A 35 10.51 -0.13 -6.42
N SER A 36 10.76 -1.42 -6.60
CA SER A 36 10.05 -2.49 -5.91
C SER A 36 10.19 -2.39 -4.38
N VAL A 37 11.41 -2.15 -3.89
CA VAL A 37 11.67 -1.97 -2.45
C VAL A 37 10.96 -0.72 -1.93
N ARG A 38 11.01 0.39 -2.66
CA ARG A 38 10.31 1.63 -2.30
C ARG A 38 8.80 1.42 -2.20
N ALA A 39 8.21 0.76 -3.19
CA ALA A 39 6.78 0.45 -3.20
C ALA A 39 6.39 -0.45 -2.01
N GLN A 40 7.20 -1.47 -1.70
CA GLN A 40 6.95 -2.34 -0.55
C GLN A 40 7.08 -1.63 0.80
N VAL A 41 8.05 -0.72 0.95
CA VAL A 41 8.16 0.11 2.17
C VAL A 41 6.93 0.98 2.34
N GLN A 42 6.49 1.67 1.28
CA GLN A 42 5.32 2.53 1.32
C GLN A 42 4.05 1.73 1.65
N GLN A 43 3.86 0.58 1.02
CA GLN A 43 2.71 -0.29 1.29
C GLN A 43 2.67 -0.71 2.77
N ARG A 44 3.81 -1.12 3.33
CA ARG A 44 3.89 -1.57 4.73
C ARG A 44 3.58 -0.43 5.71
N GLN A 45 4.13 0.76 5.45
CA GLN A 45 3.83 1.95 6.25
C GLN A 45 2.35 2.34 6.19
N GLN A 46 1.74 2.28 5.00
CA GLN A 46 0.31 2.55 4.83
C GLN A 46 -0.56 1.52 5.56
N GLN A 47 -0.20 0.24 5.49
CA GLN A 47 -0.89 -0.84 6.17
C GLN A 47 -0.83 -0.68 7.69
N GLU A 48 0.36 -0.40 8.23
CA GLU A 48 0.54 -0.15 9.66
C GLU A 48 -0.29 1.05 10.12
N ALA A 49 -0.21 2.16 9.38
CA ALA A 49 -0.99 3.36 9.68
C ALA A 49 -2.51 3.11 9.59
N PHE A 50 -2.97 2.29 8.65
CA PHE A 50 -4.38 1.91 8.52
C PHE A 50 -4.85 1.11 9.74
N ILE A 51 -4.08 0.11 10.16
CA ILE A 51 -4.38 -0.68 11.37
C ILE A 51 -4.41 0.22 12.60
N ALA A 52 -3.40 1.07 12.78
CA ALA A 52 -3.32 1.98 13.91
C ALA A 52 -4.55 2.91 13.99
N ARG A 53 -4.97 3.49 12.85
CA ARG A 53 -6.20 4.32 12.80
C ARG A 53 -7.45 3.52 13.13
N GLY A 54 -7.57 2.28 12.63
CA GLY A 54 -8.70 1.41 12.91
C GLY A 54 -8.82 1.04 14.39
N LEU A 55 -7.70 0.69 15.03
CA LEU A 55 -7.66 0.40 16.47
C LEU A 55 -8.00 1.63 17.32
N ALA A 56 -7.42 2.79 17.00
CA ALA A 56 -7.73 4.04 17.68
C ALA A 56 -9.21 4.43 17.54
N SER A 57 -9.79 4.25 16.34
CA SER A 57 -11.22 4.51 16.09
C SER A 57 -12.11 3.57 16.90
N ARG A 58 -11.78 2.27 16.95
CA ARG A 58 -12.49 1.28 17.78
C ARG A 58 -12.48 1.68 19.25
N ASP A 59 -11.33 2.07 19.77
CA ASP A 59 -11.16 2.41 21.18
C ASP A 59 -11.92 3.71 21.53
N SER A 60 -11.93 4.68 20.62
CA SER A 60 -12.74 5.91 20.73
C SER A 60 -14.25 5.63 20.72
N ALA A 61 -14.72 4.76 19.82
CA ALA A 61 -16.13 4.36 19.76
C ALA A 61 -16.56 3.65 21.06
N LYS A 62 -15.73 2.73 21.57
CA LYS A 62 -15.95 2.06 22.86
C LYS A 62 -16.01 3.03 24.03
N ALA A 63 -15.12 4.03 24.06
CA ALA A 63 -15.08 5.00 25.16
C ALA A 63 -16.26 5.98 25.13
N SER A 64 -16.77 6.30 23.93
CA SER A 64 -17.85 7.28 23.75
C SER A 64 -19.25 6.66 23.62
N ASP A 65 -19.34 5.33 23.45
CA ASP A 65 -20.56 4.58 23.13
C ASP A 65 -21.29 5.08 21.87
N ARG A 66 -20.54 5.70 20.95
CA ARG A 66 -21.07 6.22 19.69
C ARG A 66 -20.78 5.26 18.56
N TYR A 67 -21.84 4.64 18.06
CA TYR A 67 -21.81 3.74 16.92
C TYR A 67 -22.76 4.23 15.83
N ILE A 68 -22.46 3.87 14.58
CA ILE A 68 -23.32 4.14 13.43
C ILE A 68 -23.82 2.79 12.93
N ASP A 69 -25.12 2.73 12.65
CA ASP A 69 -25.76 1.55 12.10
C ASP A 69 -25.15 1.20 10.73
N ALA A 70 -24.88 -0.08 10.49
CA ALA A 70 -24.16 -0.50 9.28
C ALA A 70 -24.90 -0.10 7.98
N LYS A 71 -26.23 -0.13 8.01
CA LYS A 71 -27.10 0.34 6.91
C LYS A 71 -26.86 1.81 6.55
N ASP A 72 -26.63 2.66 7.56
CA ASP A 72 -26.45 4.11 7.36
C ASP A 72 -25.06 4.39 6.78
N VAL A 73 -24.05 3.63 7.23
CA VAL A 73 -22.70 3.65 6.64
C VAL A 73 -22.75 3.26 5.16
N LEU A 74 -23.39 2.13 4.82
CA LEU A 74 -23.49 1.66 3.44
C LEU A 74 -24.27 2.63 2.55
N ALA A 75 -25.36 3.22 3.06
CA ALA A 75 -26.12 4.24 2.34
C ALA A 75 -25.27 5.48 2.04
N GLY A 76 -24.48 5.93 3.02
CA GLY A 76 -23.56 7.06 2.86
C GLY A 76 -22.46 6.79 1.82
N LEU A 77 -21.89 5.59 1.81
CA LEU A 77 -20.89 5.18 0.82
C LEU A 77 -21.49 5.09 -0.59
N GLN A 78 -22.68 4.53 -0.73
CA GLN A 78 -23.39 4.46 -2.02
C GLN A 78 -23.67 5.86 -2.56
N PHE A 79 -24.12 6.79 -1.70
CA PHE A 79 -24.34 8.18 -2.09
C PHE A 79 -23.06 8.87 -2.62
N GLN A 80 -21.92 8.68 -1.94
CA GLN A 80 -20.64 9.24 -2.39
C GLN A 80 -20.22 8.66 -3.75
N LEU A 81 -20.40 7.35 -3.94
CA LEU A 81 -20.09 6.67 -5.20
C LEU A 81 -20.97 7.17 -6.35
N ASP A 82 -22.27 7.30 -6.12
CA ASP A 82 -23.21 7.79 -7.15
C ASP A 82 -22.91 9.24 -7.55
N LYS A 83 -22.46 10.07 -6.59
CA LYS A 83 -22.00 11.43 -6.88
C LYS A 83 -20.74 11.44 -7.75
N ALA A 84 -19.77 10.60 -7.43
CA ALA A 84 -18.50 10.52 -8.18
C ALA A 84 -18.68 10.00 -9.61
N ARG A 85 -19.71 9.19 -9.88
CA ARG A 85 -20.04 8.67 -11.22
C ARG A 85 -20.78 9.67 -12.12
N LYS A 86 -21.39 10.70 -11.53
CA LYS A 86 -22.19 11.71 -12.25
C LYS A 86 -21.38 12.94 -12.65
N GLY A 87 -20.16 13.09 -12.14
CA GLY A 87 -19.19 14.13 -12.54
C GLY A 87 -18.12 13.53 -13.42
#